data_AF-A0A842UU39-F1
#
_entry.id   AF-A0A842UU39-F1
#
_cell.length_a   1.000
_cell.length_b   1.000
_cell.length_c   1.000
_cell.angle_alpha   90.00
_cell.angle_beta   90.00
_cell.angle_gamma   90.00
#
_symmetry.space_group_name_H-M   'P 1'
#
loop_
_entity.id
_entity.type
_entity.pdbx_description
1 polymer ?
#
loop_
_entity_poly.entity_id
_entity_poly.type
_entity_poly.pdbx_seq_one_letter_code
_entity_poly.pdbx_strand_id
1 'polypeptide(L)' 'MQENNKCMAIIENHADEKETRKIIKERKTSFNDTKHAVLARRAKADYLITRNVKDFNQLRDLINIALPENL' A
#
# COMPACT_ATOMS: atom_id res chain seq x y z
N MET A 1 19.21 -3.10 -22.86
CA MET A 1 19.21 -4.13 -21.78
C MET A 1 17.78 -4.23 -21.31
N GLN A 2 17.17 -5.41 -21.39
CA GLN A 2 15.80 -5.61 -20.94
C GLN A 2 15.89 -5.87 -19.42
N GLU A 3 15.54 -4.88 -18.61
CA GLU A 3 15.46 -5.09 -17.16
C GLU A 3 14.36 -6.14 -16.90
N ASN A 4 14.76 -7.31 -16.39
CA ASN A 4 13.80 -8.32 -15.96
C ASN A 4 13.08 -7.77 -14.72
N ASN A 5 11.83 -7.34 -14.90
CA ASN A 5 10.95 -6.94 -13.80
C ASN A 5 10.92 -8.06 -12.74
N LYS A 6 11.49 -7.79 -11.57
CA LYS A 6 11.56 -8.75 -10.48
C LYS A 6 10.27 -8.69 -9.68
N CYS A 7 9.44 -9.72 -9.80
CA CYS A 7 8.29 -9.89 -8.93
C CYS A 7 8.75 -10.34 -7.54
N MET A 8 8.24 -9.70 -6.48
CA MET A 8 8.47 -10.08 -5.10
C MET A 8 7.13 -10.36 -4.42
N ALA A 9 7.02 -11.50 -3.75
CA ALA A 9 5.88 -11.82 -2.91
C ALA A 9 6.14 -11.39 -1.47
N ILE A 10 5.15 -10.78 -0.83
CA ILE A 10 5.19 -10.46 0.60
C ILE A 10 4.04 -11.18 1.29
N ILE A 11 4.39 -11.90 2.36
CA ILE A 11 3.42 -12.55 3.25
C ILE A 11 3.14 -11.62 4.43
N GLU A 12 1.86 -11.40 4.71
CA GLU A 12 1.44 -10.61 5.87
C GLU A 12 1.82 -11.30 7.19
N ASN A 13 2.12 -10.51 8.21
CA ASN A 13 2.38 -11.00 9.56
C ASN A 13 1.52 -10.27 10.61
N HIS A 14 1.58 -10.75 11.85
CA HIS A 14 0.79 -10.19 12.95
C HIS A 14 1.11 -8.72 13.25
N ALA A 15 2.33 -8.25 12.99
CA ALA A 15 2.68 -6.84 13.17
C ALA A 15 1.98 -5.96 12.12
N ASP A 16 1.90 -6.41 10.86
CA ASP A 16 1.18 -5.72 9.79
C ASP A 16 -0.31 -5.56 10.15
N GLU A 17 -0.93 -6.62 10.67
CA GLU A 17 -2.33 -6.58 11.09
C GLU A 17 -2.55 -5.61 12.26
N LYS A 18 -1.67 -5.67 13.27
CA LYS A 18 -1.76 -4.79 14.44
C LYS A 18 -1.64 -3.32 14.03
N GLU A 19 -0.71 -3.01 13.14
CA GLU A 19 -0.54 -1.66 12.61
C GLU A 19 -1.74 -1.22 11.77
N THR A 20 -2.22 -2.09 10.88
CA THR A 20 -3.41 -1.85 10.06
C THR A 20 -4.61 -1.47 10.93
N ARG A 21 -4.88 -2.24 11.99
CA ARG A 21 -5.97 -1.95 12.95
C ARG A 21 -5.79 -0.63 13.69
N LYS A 22 -4.55 -0.22 13.98
CA LYS A 22 -4.26 1.06 14.62
C LYS A 22 -4.60 2.22 13.66
N ILE A 23 -4.11 2.17 12.43
CA ILE A 23 -4.30 3.22 11.43
C ILE A 23 -5.79 3.40 11.09
N ILE A 24 -6.54 2.31 10.94
CA ILE A 24 -7.99 2.37 10.66
C ILE A 24 -8.74 3.13 11.75
N LYS A 25 -8.39 2.90 13.01
CA LYS A 25 -9.04 3.61 14.14
C LYS A 25 -8.75 5.11 14.10
N GLU A 26 -7.53 5.48 13.73
CA GLU A 26 -7.10 6.89 13.69
C GLU A 26 -7.66 7.64 12.47
N ARG A 27 -7.72 6.97 11.32
CA ARG A 27 -7.98 7.63 10.03
C ARG A 27 -9.39 7.37 9.49
N LYS A 28 -10.07 6.32 9.96
CA LYS A 28 -11.38 5.87 9.46
C LYS A 28 -11.32 5.38 8.00
N THR A 29 -10.24 4.69 7.64
CA THR A 29 -10.03 4.06 6.34
C THR A 29 -10.55 2.62 6.31
N SER A 30 -10.72 2.08 5.10
CA SER A 30 -11.03 0.65 4.88
C SER A 30 -9.88 -0.24 5.36
N PHE A 31 -10.23 -1.43 5.86
CA PHE A 31 -9.23 -2.38 6.34
C PHE A 31 -8.28 -2.85 5.24
N ASN A 32 -8.83 -3.19 4.08
CA ASN A 32 -8.04 -3.75 2.98
C ASN A 32 -7.12 -2.69 2.38
N ASP A 33 -7.59 -1.46 2.18
CA ASP A 33 -6.77 -0.39 1.60
C ASP A 33 -5.63 0.00 2.54
N THR A 34 -5.94 0.09 3.83
CA THR A 34 -4.92 0.32 4.86
C THR A 34 -3.90 -0.80 4.88
N LYS A 35 -4.35 -2.07 4.80
CA LYS A 35 -3.47 -3.23 4.76
C LYS A 35 -2.54 -3.19 3.55
N HIS A 36 -3.06 -2.89 2.35
CA HIS A 36 -2.25 -2.76 1.15
C HIS A 36 -1.19 -1.67 1.28
N ALA A 37 -1.55 -0.51 1.84
CA ALA A 37 -0.59 0.58 2.07
C ALA A 37 0.51 0.19 3.08
N VAL A 38 0.15 -0.48 4.18
CA VAL A 38 1.10 -0.97 5.19
C VAL A 38 2.07 -1.98 4.57
N LEU A 39 1.56 -2.95 3.82
CA LEU A 39 2.38 -3.97 3.16
C LEU A 39 3.30 -3.36 2.10
N ALA A 40 2.79 -2.44 1.28
CA ALA A 40 3.59 -1.74 0.26
C ALA A 40 4.73 -0.94 0.90
N ARG A 41 4.45 -0.20 1.98
CA ARG A 41 5.47 0.54 2.72
C ARG A 41 6.51 -0.41 3.34
N ARG A 42 6.10 -1.54 3.92
CA ARG A 42 7.02 -2.56 4.44
C ARG A 42 7.88 -3.18 3.34
N ALA A 43 7.31 -3.35 2.15
CA ALA A 43 8.02 -3.78 0.95
C ALA A 43 9.07 -2.78 0.47
N LYS A 44 9.04 -1.54 0.99
CA LYS A 44 9.75 -0.39 0.43
C LYS A 44 9.37 -0.13 -1.03
N ALA A 45 8.10 -0.33 -1.37
CA ALA A 45 7.59 0.05 -2.67
C ALA A 45 7.62 1.58 -2.81
N ASP A 46 7.95 2.07 -4.00
CA ASP A 46 7.90 3.51 -4.29
C ASP A 46 6.47 4.00 -4.50
N TYR A 47 5.64 3.16 -5.15
CA TYR A 47 4.27 3.46 -5.53
C TYR A 47 3.33 2.28 -5.28
N LEU A 48 2.09 2.60 -4.91
CA LEU A 48 0.94 1.70 -4.99
C LEU A 48 0.09 2.09 -6.20
N ILE A 49 -0.05 1.17 -7.13
CA ILE A 49 -0.78 1.38 -8.39
C ILE A 49 -2.26 1.03 -8.16
N THR A 50 -3.15 2.02 -8.30
CA THR A 50 -4.59 1.81 -8.15
C THR A 50 -5.39 2.87 -8.89
N ARG A 51 -6.57 2.49 -9.39
CA ARG A 51 -7.57 3.45 -9.87
C ARG A 51 -8.41 4.05 -8.73
N ASN A 52 -8.36 3.45 -7.54
CA ASN A 52 -9.14 3.86 -6.39
C ASN A 52 -8.44 4.95 -5.55
N VAL A 53 -8.04 6.05 -6.18
CA VAL A 53 -7.21 7.08 -5.53
C VAL A 53 -7.90 7.73 -4.32
N LYS A 54 -9.24 7.81 -4.34
CA LYS A 54 -10.03 8.45 -3.28
C LYS A 54 -9.87 7.74 -1.94
N ASP A 55 -9.93 6.41 -1.94
CA ASP A 55 -9.90 5.62 -0.71
C ASP A 55 -8.49 5.60 -0.08
N PHE A 56 -7.46 5.84 -0.89
CA PHE A 56 -6.07 5.96 -0.44
C PHE A 56 -5.64 7.39 -0.08
N ASN A 57 -6.53 8.39 -0.19
CA ASN A 57 -6.16 9.79 0.03
C ASN A 57 -5.65 10.03 1.47
N GLN A 58 -6.19 9.30 2.45
CA GLN A 58 -5.79 9.36 3.85
C GLN A 58 -4.56 8.48 4.19
N LEU A 59 -3.97 7.82 3.19
CA LEU A 59 -2.84 6.89 3.33
C LEU A 59 -1.61 7.35 2.54
N ARG A 60 -1.64 8.56 1.95
CA ARG A 60 -0.58 9.09 1.07
C ARG A 60 0.76 9.33 1.78
N ASP A 61 0.74 9.49 3.10
CA ASP A 61 1.93 9.55 3.95
C ASP A 61 2.59 8.17 4.14
N LEU A 62 1.87 7.07 3.88
CA LEU A 62 2.40 5.71 3.96
C LEU A 62 3.03 5.25 2.66
N ILE A 63 2.44 5.64 1.52
CA ILE A 63 2.85 5.21 0.19
C ILE A 63 2.40 6.19 -0.89
N ASN A 64 3.22 6.42 -1.91
CA ASN A 64 2.80 7.23 -3.05
C ASN A 64 1.78 6.45 -3.88
N ILE A 65 0.78 7.15 -4.40
CA ILE A 65 -0.24 6.54 -5.26
C ILE A 65 0.01 6.96 -6.69
N ALA A 66 0.05 5.99 -7.61
CA ALA A 66 0.09 6.24 -9.03
C ALA A 66 -1.06 5.52 -9.74
N LEU A 67 -1.50 6.10 -10.85
CA LEU A 67 -2.50 5.52 -11.72
C LEU A 67 -1.82 4.49 -12.65
N PRO A 68 -2.50 3.39 -13.04
CA PRO A 68 -1.96 2.41 -13.98
C PRO A 68 -1.49 3.03 -15.30
N GLU A 69 -2.13 4.11 -15.72
CA GLU A 69 -1.83 4.83 -16.96
C GLU A 69 -0.49 5.59 -16.92
N ASN A 70 0.19 5.64 -15.76
CA ASN A 70 1.50 6.28 -15.57
C ASN A 70 2.68 5.29 -15.59
N LEU A 71 2.44 4.01 -15.89
CA LEU A 71 3.47 2.97 -16.00
C LEU A 71 4.04 2.88 -17.42
#